data_AF-A0A1U9JLR5-F1
#
_entry.id   AF-A0A1U9JLR5-F1
#
_cell.length_a   1.000
_cell.length_b   1.000
_cell.length_c   1.000
_cell.angle_alpha   90.00
_cell.angle_beta   90.00
_cell.angle_gamma   90.00
#
_symmetry.space_group_name_H-M   'P 1'
#
loop_
_entity.id
_entity.type
_entity.pdbx_description
1 polymer ?
#
loop_
_entity_poly.entity_id
_entity_poly.type
_entity_poly.pdbx_seq_one_letter_code
_entity_poly.pdbx_strand_id
1 'polypeptide(L)' 'MNCKHAAWLMSLRQDRPLKLGENLGLRLHLSYCPGCRAYRQQLDFLQRACRAFTPPESTEAPPSDTDTPSSR' A
#
# COMPACT_ATOMS: atom_id res chain seq x y z
N MET A 1 -7.06 -16.97 8.79
CA MET A 1 -7.16 -15.50 8.64
C MET A 1 -8.63 -15.10 8.65
N ASN A 2 -8.97 -14.08 9.44
CA ASN A 2 -10.33 -13.53 9.55
C ASN A 2 -10.46 -12.27 8.68
N CYS A 3 -11.68 -11.79 8.48
CA CYS A 3 -11.95 -10.61 7.66
C CYS A 3 -11.22 -9.35 8.16
N LYS A 4 -11.06 -9.19 9.49
CA LYS A 4 -10.35 -8.05 10.09
C LYS A 4 -8.86 -8.06 9.73
N HIS A 5 -8.22 -9.22 9.80
CA HIS A 5 -6.82 -9.42 9.41
C HIS A 5 -6.66 -9.18 7.90
N ALA A 6 -7.60 -9.65 7.08
CA ALA A 6 -7.58 -9.39 5.65
C ALA A 6 -7.68 -7.89 5.33
N ALA A 7 -8.60 -7.17 5.97
CA ALA A 7 -8.73 -5.71 5.84
C ALA A 7 -7.46 -4.98 6.32
N TRP A 8 -6.86 -5.44 7.41
CA TRP A 8 -5.60 -4.90 7.92
C TRP A 8 -4.45 -5.09 6.91
N LEU A 9 -4.29 -6.28 6.32
CA LEU A 9 -3.31 -6.52 5.26
C LEU A 9 -3.59 -5.68 4.01
N MET A 10 -4.87 -5.47 3.66
CA MET A 10 -5.23 -4.60 2.53
C MET A 10 -4.83 -3.15 2.77
N SER A 11 -4.97 -2.63 3.99
CA SER A 11 -4.47 -1.31 4.37
C SER A 11 -2.94 -1.28 4.39
N LEU A 12 -2.30 -2.28 4.99
CA LEU A 12 -0.85 -2.36 5.09
C LEU A 12 -0.17 -2.40 3.72
N ARG A 13 -0.82 -3.03 2.73
CA ARG A 13 -0.36 -3.07 1.34
C ARG A 13 -0.23 -1.68 0.70
N GLN A 14 -0.98 -0.69 1.20
CA GLN A 14 -0.96 0.67 0.70
C GLN A 14 0.27 1.42 1.19
N ASP A 15 0.66 1.17 2.45
CA ASP A 15 1.82 1.80 3.08
C ASP A 15 3.12 1.09 2.72
N ARG A 16 3.09 -0.25 2.61
CA ARG A 16 4.27 -1.09 2.34
C ARG A 16 3.94 -2.32 1.50
N PRO A 17 4.90 -2.84 0.74
CA PRO A 17 4.71 -4.13 0.07
C PRO A 17 4.49 -5.24 1.12
N LEU A 18 3.47 -6.07 0.87
CA LEU A 18 3.19 -7.25 1.70
C LEU A 18 4.25 -8.33 1.48
N LYS A 19 4.53 -9.12 2.52
CA LYS A 19 5.38 -10.32 2.38
C LYS A 19 4.66 -11.36 1.50
N LEU A 20 5.43 -12.18 0.79
CA LEU A 20 4.88 -13.20 -0.14
C LEU A 20 3.86 -14.13 0.53
N GLY A 21 4.12 -14.55 1.78
CA GLY A 21 3.20 -15.40 2.55
C GLY A 21 1.88 -14.70 2.93
N GLU A 22 1.93 -13.41 3.28
CA GLU A 22 0.75 -12.60 3.62
C GLU A 22 -0.13 -12.38 2.37
N ASN A 23 0.49 -12.19 1.21
CA ASN A 23 -0.19 -12.01 -0.07
C ASN A 23 -0.91 -13.30 -0.51
N LEU A 24 -0.26 -14.46 -0.37
CA LEU A 24 -0.88 -15.74 -0.68
C LEU A 24 -2.09 -16.01 0.22
N GLY A 25 -1.94 -15.80 1.53
CA GLY A 25 -3.05 -15.94 2.47
C GLY A 25 -4.21 -15.02 2.13
N LEU A 26 -3.93 -13.73 1.88
CA LEU A 26 -4.95 -12.77 1.49
C LEU A 26 -5.68 -13.19 0.20
N ARG A 27 -4.98 -13.69 -0.82
CA ARG A 27 -5.60 -14.18 -2.06
C ARG A 27 -6.55 -15.35 -1.82
N LEU A 28 -6.16 -16.32 -1.00
CA LEU A 28 -7.01 -17.45 -0.60
C LEU A 28 -8.24 -16.99 0.20
N HIS A 29 -8.08 -16.00 1.07
CA HIS A 29 -9.22 -15.45 1.80
C HIS A 29 -10.21 -14.72 0.89
N LEU A 30 -9.70 -13.94 -0.07
CA LEU A 30 -10.52 -13.22 -1.05
C LEU A 30 -11.22 -14.16 -2.04
N SER A 31 -10.68 -15.35 -2.31
CA SER A 31 -11.37 -16.36 -3.13
C SER A 31 -12.62 -16.90 -2.44
N TYR A 32 -12.57 -17.09 -1.12
CA TYR A 32 -13.68 -17.64 -0.33
C TYR A 32 -14.63 -16.59 0.24
N CYS A 33 -14.16 -15.37 0.53
CA CYS A 33 -14.95 -14.31 1.16
C CYS A 33 -15.32 -13.18 0.15
N PRO A 34 -16.58 -13.11 -0.30
CA PRO A 34 -17.01 -12.06 -1.22
C PRO A 34 -17.03 -10.65 -0.58
N GLY A 35 -17.29 -10.55 0.73
CA GLY A 35 -17.28 -9.26 1.43
C GLY A 35 -15.91 -8.60 1.42
N CYS A 36 -14.85 -9.37 1.70
CA CYS A 36 -13.48 -8.85 1.62
C CYS A 36 -13.08 -8.49 0.18
N ARG A 37 -13.63 -9.18 -0.83
CA ARG A 37 -13.42 -8.85 -2.24
C ARG A 37 -14.05 -7.52 -2.63
N ALA A 38 -15.28 -7.26 -2.20
CA ALA A 38 -15.96 -5.98 -2.43
C ALA A 38 -15.19 -4.83 -1.76
N TYR A 39 -14.77 -5.02 -0.51
CA TYR A 39 -13.97 -4.04 0.22
C TYR A 39 -12.66 -3.69 -0.50
N ARG A 40 -11.94 -4.71 -1.02
CA ARG A 40 -10.73 -4.50 -1.82
C ARG A 40 -11.00 -3.62 -3.04
N GLN A 41 -12.11 -3.84 -3.75
CA GLN A 41 -12.45 -3.05 -4.94
C GLN A 41 -12.73 -1.58 -4.58
N GLN A 42 -13.38 -1.33 -3.44
CA GLN A 42 -13.61 0.03 -2.93
C GLN A 42 -12.30 0.73 -2.60
N LEU A 43 -11.38 0.04 -1.92
CA LEU A 43 -10.04 0.55 -1.64
C LEU A 43 -9.25 0.86 -2.92
N ASP A 44 -9.24 -0.07 -3.88
CA ASP A 44 -8.56 0.10 -5.16
C ASP A 44 -9.15 1.30 -5.96
N PHE A 45 -10.45 1.57 -5.82
CA PHE A 45 -11.10 2.75 -6.42
C PHE A 45 -10.64 4.04 -5.75
N LEU A 46 -10.65 4.12 -4.42
CA LEU A 46 -10.18 5.28 -3.67
C LEU A 46 -8.72 5.59 -3.97
N GLN A 47 -7.86 4.57 -3.98
CA GLN A 47 -6.45 4.75 -4.32
C GLN A 47 -6.24 5.32 -5.73
N ARG A 48 -7.00 4.82 -6.71
CA ARG A 48 -6.93 5.33 -8.09
C ARG A 48 -7.41 6.76 -8.17
N ALA A 49 -8.49 7.11 -7.48
CA ALA A 49 -8.96 8.49 -7.39
C ALA A 49 -7.88 9.40 -6.76
N CYS A 50 -7.35 9.04 -5.57
CA CYS A 50 -6.29 9.82 -4.91
C CYS A 50 -5.07 10.02 -5.83
N ARG A 51 -4.60 8.96 -6.51
CA ARG A 51 -3.48 9.05 -7.47
C ARG A 51 -3.79 9.92 -8.69
N ALA A 52 -5.05 10.00 -9.12
CA ALA A 52 -5.44 10.86 -10.24
C ALA A 52 -5.49 12.35 -9.86
N PHE A 53 -5.71 12.65 -8.57
CA PHE A 53 -5.74 14.02 -8.06
C PHE A 53 -4.38 14.53 -7.56
N THR A 54 -3.39 13.67 -7.37
CA THR A 54 -2.00 14.07 -7.14
C THR A 54 -1.33 14.36 -8.50
N PRO A 55 -1.09 15.63 -8.89
CA PRO A 55 -0.22 15.90 -10.04
C PRO A 55 1.14 15.23 -9.82
N PRO A 56 1.83 14.77 -10.87
CA PRO A 56 3.16 14.17 -10.75
C PRO A 56 4.20 15.23 -10.41
N GLU A 57 4.12 15.82 -9.23
CA GLU A 57 5.20 16.62 -8.65
C GLU A 57 5.95 15.73 -7.66
N SER A 58 7.22 15.52 -7.98
CA SER A 58 8.25 15.03 -7.06
C SER A 58 8.11 13.57 -6.62
N THR A 59 8.77 12.70 -7.39
CA THR A 59 9.66 11.72 -6.77
C THR A 59 10.61 12.46 -5.82
N GLU A 60 10.21 12.62 -4.57
CA GLU A 60 11.16 12.81 -3.48
C GLU A 60 11.93 11.50 -3.35
N ALA A 61 13.07 11.45 -4.07
CA ALA A 61 14.17 10.61 -3.69
C ALA A 61 14.48 10.86 -2.20
N PRO A 62 14.84 9.82 -1.43
CA PRO A 62 15.23 10.01 -0.03
C PRO A 62 16.31 11.09 0.06
N PRO A 63 16.31 11.95 1.08
CA PRO A 63 17.32 12.99 1.23
C PRO A 63 18.70 12.33 1.20
N SER A 64 19.45 12.64 0.15
CA SER A 64 20.89 12.45 0.11
C SER A 64 21.47 13.45 1.10
N ASP A 65 21.75 13.00 2.31
CA ASP A 65 22.63 13.70 3.25
C ASP A 65 24.04 13.76 2.64
N THR A 66 24.25 14.69 1.72
CA THR A 66 25.58 15.21 1.40
C THR A 66 25.69 16.58 2.04
N ASP A 67 25.89 16.60 3.36
CA ASP A 67 26.47 17.75 4.05
C ASP A 67 28.00 17.61 4.00
N THR A 68 28.61 18.36 3.09
CA THR A 68 30.01 18.78 3.10
C THR A 68 29.98 20.14 2.42
N PRO A 69 30.50 21.26 2.99
CA PRO A 69 31.80 21.35 3.67
C PRO A 69 31.84 22.25 4.93
N SER A 70 32.87 22.12 5.76
CA SER A 70 33.31 23.25 6.59
C SER A 70 34.83 23.27 6.73
N SER A 71 35.44 24.17 5.97
CA SER A 71 36.81 24.63 6.15
C SER A 71 36.88 25.57 7.36
N ARG A 72 37.64 25.20 8.39
CA ARG A 72 38.59 26.07 9.13
C ARG A 72 39.32 25.29 10.22
#